data_AF-A0A522L1B9-F1
#
_entry.id   AF-A0A522L1B9-F1
#
_cell.length_a   1.000
_cell.length_b   1.000
_cell.length_c   1.000
_cell.angle_alpha   90.00
_cell.angle_beta   90.00
_cell.angle_gamma   90.00
#
_symmetry.space_group_name_H-M   'P 1'
#
loop_
_entity.id
_entity.type
_entity.pdbx_description
1 polymer ?
#
loop_
_entity_poly.entity_id
_entity_poly.type
_entity_poly.pdbx_seq_one_letter_code
_entity_poly.pdbx_strand_id
1 'polypeptide(L)'
;MLDPLNEIDYGTPERVAQREVTLEIDGVEVTVPEGTSLMRAAALAEINVPKLCATDSLEPFGSCRLCLVEIDGRKGYPASCTTPAEAGMKVRTQTPKLGELRKGVMELYLSDLPSDCGIAQGPGNEFQDMVVATGLQGVRYGFKGANHAQATKDESNPYFTYDPAQCIVCNRCVRACEETQGTFALTISGRGFESRVSAGQNESFMDSECVSCGACVAACPTDSLLEKSLIELGAPEHSVITTCGYCGVGCAFKAEMKGSEVVRMVPWKDGKANEGHACVKGRFAWGYTSHKDRITTPMIRKRITDPWQVVSWDEAIAYAASEFKRLQAKYGRDSIGGLTSSRCTNEEAYLVQKMVRAAFGNNNVDTCARVCHSPTGYGLGATLGESAGTQTFKSVEQADVIMIIGANPTDAHPVFASRMKRRLREGAKLIVVDPRRIDIIKSPHVQTSHYLQLKPGTNVAVVTALAHVIVTEGLVDEAFVAQRCEEKSFTDWREFVAREANSPEATQAETGVPAAQVRSAARLFATGGNGAIYYGLGVTEHSQGSTAVIALANLAMATGNLGREGVGLNPLR
;
A
#
# COMPACT_ATOMS: atom_id res chain seq x y z
N MET A 1 -24.37 7.05 9.66
CA MET A 1 -23.44 7.31 8.55
C MET A 1 -22.29 8.09 9.14
N LEU A 2 -21.08 7.53 9.12
CA LEU A 2 -19.87 8.27 9.51
C LEU A 2 -19.77 9.51 8.61
N ASP A 3 -19.52 10.67 9.20
CA ASP A 3 -19.19 11.88 8.45
C ASP A 3 -18.00 11.54 7.54
N PRO A 4 -18.11 11.71 6.21
CA PRO A 4 -17.05 11.38 5.26
C PRO A 4 -15.72 12.11 5.53
N LEU A 5 -15.73 13.18 6.32
CA LEU A 5 -14.54 13.89 6.79
C LEU A 5 -14.02 13.35 8.14
N ASN A 6 -14.89 12.83 9.00
CA ASN A 6 -14.54 12.40 10.36
C ASN A 6 -14.62 10.87 10.50
N GLU A 7 -13.54 10.21 10.12
CA GLU A 7 -13.25 8.84 10.56
C GLU A 7 -12.80 8.86 12.02
N ILE A 8 -13.37 7.99 12.85
CA ILE A 8 -12.93 7.83 14.23
C ILE A 8 -11.52 7.23 14.19
N ASP A 9 -10.53 7.98 14.66
CA ASP A 9 -9.22 7.44 14.99
C ASP A 9 -9.29 6.80 16.38
N TYR A 10 -9.02 5.50 16.48
CA TYR A 10 -9.08 4.77 17.76
C TYR A 10 -7.83 4.93 18.64
N GLY A 11 -6.81 5.64 18.17
CA GLY A 11 -5.58 6.00 18.88
C GLY A 11 -4.50 4.93 18.91
N THR A 12 -4.86 3.64 18.92
CA THR A 12 -3.88 2.54 18.75
C THR A 12 -4.42 1.46 17.81
N PRO A 13 -3.55 0.65 17.20
CA PRO A 13 -3.97 -0.41 16.29
C PRO A 13 -4.85 -1.44 17.00
N GLU A 14 -5.66 -2.13 16.21
CA GLU A 14 -6.45 -3.26 16.70
C GLU A 14 -5.53 -4.43 17.10
N ARG A 15 -5.92 -5.13 18.17
CA ARG A 15 -5.28 -6.38 18.59
C ARG A 15 -6.24 -7.53 18.40
N VAL A 16 -5.72 -8.64 17.89
CA VAL A 16 -6.47 -9.89 17.75
C VAL A 16 -5.90 -10.87 18.77
N ALA A 17 -6.75 -11.37 19.66
CA ALA A 17 -6.39 -12.35 20.68
C ALA A 17 -7.55 -13.34 20.88
N GLN A 18 -7.24 -14.58 21.29
CA GLN A 18 -8.28 -15.58 21.60
C GLN A 18 -9.01 -15.28 22.92
N ARG A 19 -8.36 -14.53 23.82
CA ARG A 19 -8.89 -14.17 25.12
C ARG A 19 -9.33 -12.71 25.11
N GLU A 20 -10.46 -12.45 25.75
CA GLU A 20 -10.95 -11.10 26.01
C GLU A 20 -10.77 -10.73 27.49
N VAL A 21 -10.68 -9.43 27.74
CA VAL A 21 -10.60 -8.84 29.08
C VAL A 21 -11.70 -7.80 29.23
N THR A 22 -12.36 -7.81 30.39
CA THR A 22 -13.42 -6.87 30.73
C THR A 22 -12.93 -5.89 31.78
N LEU A 23 -13.15 -4.60 31.55
CA LEU A 23 -12.75 -3.51 32.45
C LEU A 23 -13.83 -2.41 32.51
N GLU A 24 -13.72 -1.52 33.49
CA GLU A 24 -14.60 -0.35 33.65
C GLU A 24 -13.84 0.94 33.32
N ILE A 25 -14.36 1.73 32.38
CA ILE A 25 -13.82 3.04 32.00
C ILE A 25 -14.91 4.09 32.21
N ASP A 26 -14.69 5.04 33.13
CA ASP A 26 -15.67 6.07 33.54
C ASP A 26 -17.06 5.51 33.87
N GLY A 27 -17.11 4.34 34.51
CA GLY A 27 -18.35 3.65 34.89
C GLY A 27 -18.99 2.82 33.76
N VAL A 28 -18.40 2.80 32.56
CA VAL A 28 -18.85 1.98 31.43
C VAL A 28 -18.05 0.68 31.40
N GLU A 29 -18.74 -0.45 31.37
CA GLU A 29 -18.11 -1.76 31.20
C GLU A 29 -17.75 -1.98 29.71
N VAL A 30 -16.50 -2.37 29.46
CA VAL A 30 -15.96 -2.57 28.11
C VAL A 30 -15.29 -3.94 28.06
N THR A 31 -15.53 -4.71 27.01
CA THR A 31 -14.84 -5.97 26.76
C THR A 31 -14.04 -5.86 25.46
N VAL A 32 -12.74 -6.17 25.54
CA VAL A 32 -11.81 -6.05 24.41
C VAL A 32 -10.84 -7.24 24.36
N PRO A 33 -10.23 -7.54 23.20
CA PRO A 33 -9.18 -8.54 23.11
C PRO A 33 -7.99 -8.21 24.02
N GLU A 34 -7.39 -9.25 24.62
CA GLU A 34 -6.17 -9.11 25.43
C GLU A 34 -5.05 -8.41 24.65
N GLY A 35 -4.35 -7.48 25.31
CA GLY A 35 -3.32 -6.64 24.68
C GLY A 35 -3.83 -5.34 24.05
N THR A 36 -5.15 -5.14 23.93
CA THR A 36 -5.75 -3.85 23.54
C THR A 36 -5.35 -2.75 24.53
N SER A 37 -5.01 -1.55 24.05
CA SER A 37 -4.67 -0.42 24.92
C SER A 37 -5.90 0.17 25.61
N LEU A 38 -5.72 0.80 26.78
CA LEU A 38 -6.79 1.57 27.42
C LEU A 38 -7.34 2.69 26.53
N MET A 39 -6.49 3.27 25.67
CA MET A 39 -6.90 4.30 24.71
C MET A 39 -7.92 3.76 23.70
N ARG A 40 -7.63 2.61 23.08
CA ARG A 40 -8.53 1.98 22.11
C ARG A 40 -9.80 1.46 22.80
N ALA A 41 -9.67 0.86 23.98
CA ALA A 41 -10.82 0.41 24.76
C ALA A 41 -11.76 1.57 25.11
N ALA A 42 -11.22 2.72 25.53
CA ALA A 42 -12.02 3.92 25.78
C ALA A 42 -12.70 4.43 24.49
N ALA A 43 -11.98 4.47 23.37
CA ALA A 43 -12.55 4.90 22.09
C ALA A 43 -13.69 3.98 21.60
N LEU A 44 -13.57 2.65 21.80
CA LEU A 44 -14.63 1.69 21.50
C LEU A 44 -15.89 1.87 22.37
N ALA A 45 -15.72 2.45 23.56
CA ALA A 45 -16.81 2.84 24.46
C ALA A 45 -17.30 4.27 24.23
N GLU A 46 -16.89 4.91 23.13
CA GLU A 46 -17.21 6.32 22.81
C GLU A 46 -16.69 7.32 23.86
N ILE A 47 -15.70 6.93 24.66
CA ILE A 47 -15.03 7.77 25.66
C ILE A 47 -13.76 8.36 25.05
N ASN A 48 -13.79 9.66 24.79
CA ASN A 48 -12.67 10.37 24.18
C ASN A 48 -11.58 10.71 25.21
N VAL A 49 -10.38 10.16 25.00
CA VAL A 49 -9.17 10.51 25.75
C VAL A 49 -8.27 11.40 24.87
N PRO A 50 -7.91 12.62 25.32
CA PRO A 50 -7.04 13.53 24.57
C PRO A 50 -5.72 12.89 24.12
N LYS A 51 -5.34 13.09 22.84
CA LYS A 51 -4.15 12.48 22.23
C LYS A 51 -3.58 13.35 21.10
N LEU A 52 -2.28 13.20 20.84
CA LEU A 52 -1.58 13.84 19.71
C LEU A 52 -0.60 12.89 19.02
N CYS A 53 0.17 12.13 19.79
CA CYS A 53 1.20 11.23 19.26
C CYS A 53 0.69 9.81 18.94
N ALA A 54 -0.61 9.56 19.06
CA ALA A 54 -1.22 8.23 18.97
C ALA A 54 -2.32 8.25 17.90
N THR A 55 -2.23 7.32 16.95
CA THR A 55 -3.18 7.10 15.86
C THR A 55 -3.32 5.59 15.66
N ASP A 56 -4.50 5.12 15.26
CA ASP A 56 -4.75 3.70 15.01
C ASP A 56 -3.95 3.08 13.85
N SER A 57 -3.34 3.92 13.01
CA SER A 57 -2.50 3.51 11.89
C SER A 57 -1.05 3.17 12.28
N LEU A 58 -0.64 3.48 13.51
CA LEU A 58 0.73 3.31 14.01
C LEU A 58 0.69 2.71 15.42
N GLU A 59 1.72 1.97 15.82
CA GLU A 59 1.89 1.50 17.21
C GLU A 59 1.82 2.64 18.28
N PRO A 60 1.70 2.39 19.59
CA PRO A 60 1.76 3.47 20.58
C PRO A 60 3.21 3.90 20.91
N PHE A 61 3.46 5.20 21.09
CA PHE A 61 4.80 5.75 21.39
C PHE A 61 4.92 6.44 22.76
N GLY A 62 3.84 7.06 23.24
CA GLY A 62 3.83 7.69 24.58
C GLY A 62 4.53 9.05 24.71
N SER A 63 4.86 9.72 23.61
CA SER A 63 5.55 11.05 23.60
C SER A 63 4.70 12.17 24.20
N CYS A 64 3.44 12.34 23.77
CA CYS A 64 2.69 13.56 24.08
C CYS A 64 2.29 13.76 25.54
N ARG A 65 2.20 12.67 26.32
CA ARG A 65 1.71 12.68 27.72
C ARG A 65 0.36 13.38 27.92
N LEU A 66 -0.48 13.46 26.87
CA LEU A 66 -1.82 14.07 26.96
C LEU A 66 -2.90 13.05 27.35
N CYS A 67 -2.68 11.78 26.98
CA CYS A 67 -3.60 10.67 27.23
C CYS A 67 -3.47 10.03 28.62
N LEU A 68 -3.08 10.82 29.63
CA LEU A 68 -2.95 10.34 31.00
C LEU A 68 -4.31 9.94 31.54
N VAL A 69 -4.37 8.83 32.28
CA VAL A 69 -5.57 8.34 32.95
C VAL A 69 -5.25 8.01 34.40
N GLU A 70 -6.28 7.94 35.24
CA GLU A 70 -6.16 7.49 36.63
C GLU A 70 -6.71 6.07 36.73
N ILE A 71 -5.96 5.15 37.36
CA ILE A 71 -6.35 3.74 37.48
C ILE A 71 -6.36 3.38 38.96
N ASP A 72 -7.47 2.82 39.44
CA ASP A 72 -7.59 2.43 40.84
C ASP A 72 -6.53 1.40 41.24
N GLY A 73 -5.91 1.60 42.40
CA GLY A 73 -4.82 0.75 42.89
C GLY A 73 -3.45 0.97 42.23
N ARG A 74 -3.32 1.85 41.21
CA ARG A 74 -2.03 2.22 40.61
C ARG A 74 -1.59 3.62 41.04
N LYS A 75 -0.27 3.78 41.24
CA LYS A 75 0.32 5.08 41.58
C LYS A 75 0.54 5.91 40.31
N GLY A 76 0.27 7.21 40.40
CA GLY A 76 0.50 8.17 39.32
C GLY A 76 -0.55 8.12 38.22
N TYR A 77 -0.21 8.73 37.07
CA TYR A 77 -1.11 8.88 35.92
C TYR A 77 -0.46 8.23 34.68
N PRO A 78 -0.66 6.92 34.46
CA PRO A 78 -0.12 6.24 33.29
C PRO A 78 -0.76 6.75 31.99
N ALA A 79 -0.05 6.61 30.86
CA ALA A 79 -0.57 6.96 29.54
C ALA A 79 -1.45 5.83 29.01
N SER A 80 -2.67 6.13 28.57
CA SER A 80 -3.62 5.12 28.10
C SER A 80 -3.19 4.43 26.80
N CYS A 81 -2.40 5.11 25.95
CA CYS A 81 -1.91 4.52 24.70
C CYS A 81 -0.92 3.36 24.91
N THR A 82 -0.09 3.41 25.96
CA THR A 82 0.93 2.39 26.25
C THR A 82 0.52 1.45 27.38
N THR A 83 -0.67 1.60 27.96
CA THR A 83 -1.16 0.76 29.05
C THR A 83 -2.15 -0.26 28.48
N PRO A 84 -1.85 -1.56 28.50
CA PRO A 84 -2.81 -2.60 28.13
C PRO A 84 -4.02 -2.63 29.07
N ALA A 85 -5.18 -2.96 28.52
CA ALA A 85 -6.37 -3.28 29.29
C ALA A 85 -6.16 -4.61 30.03
N GLU A 86 -6.51 -4.65 31.31
CA GLU A 86 -6.46 -5.84 32.16
C GLU A 86 -7.83 -6.06 32.82
N ALA A 87 -8.17 -7.31 33.06
CA ALA A 87 -9.46 -7.68 33.63
C ALA A 87 -9.67 -7.04 35.01
N GLY A 88 -10.84 -6.42 35.22
CA GLY A 88 -11.22 -5.78 36.47
C GLY A 88 -10.57 -4.41 36.74
N MET A 89 -9.83 -3.85 35.78
CA MET A 89 -9.36 -2.46 35.89
C MET A 89 -10.54 -1.50 36.03
N LYS A 90 -10.37 -0.48 36.88
CA LYS A 90 -11.25 0.68 36.94
C LYS A 90 -10.46 1.93 36.58
N VAL A 91 -10.84 2.56 35.47
CA VAL A 91 -10.12 3.66 34.84
C VAL A 91 -11.00 4.90 34.84
N ARG A 92 -10.42 6.02 35.29
CA ARG A 92 -11.03 7.35 35.23
C ARG A 92 -10.27 8.19 34.21
N THR A 93 -10.95 8.64 33.16
CA THR A 93 -10.32 9.41 32.07
C THR A 93 -10.41 10.91 32.27
N GLN A 94 -11.30 11.37 33.16
CA GLN A 94 -11.49 12.79 33.48
C GLN A 94 -11.56 13.00 34.99
N THR A 95 -10.51 13.58 35.56
CA THR A 95 -10.48 14.05 36.96
C THR A 95 -9.90 15.46 37.01
N PRO A 96 -10.17 16.26 38.07
CA PRO A 96 -9.61 17.60 38.20
C PRO A 96 -8.08 17.62 38.01
N LYS A 97 -7.39 16.60 38.55
CA LYS A 97 -5.93 16.51 38.44
C LYS A 97 -5.46 16.20 37.03
N LEU A 98 -6.15 15.32 36.30
CA LEU A 98 -5.86 15.07 34.89
C LEU A 98 -6.06 16.33 34.04
N GLY A 99 -7.10 17.12 34.33
CA GLY A 99 -7.35 18.41 33.69
C GLY A 99 -6.20 19.40 33.87
N GLU A 100 -5.69 19.55 35.09
CA GLU A 100 -4.50 20.38 35.37
C GLU A 100 -3.26 19.91 34.60
N LEU A 101 -2.98 18.60 34.61
CA LEU A 101 -1.81 18.02 33.96
C LEU A 101 -1.85 18.22 32.44
N ARG A 102 -3.00 17.95 31.82
CA ARG A 102 -3.19 18.11 30.37
C ARG A 102 -3.04 19.57 29.94
N LYS A 103 -3.64 20.51 30.70
CA LYS A 103 -3.45 21.95 30.47
C LYS A 103 -1.98 22.35 30.55
N GLY A 104 -1.26 21.88 31.58
CA GLY A 104 0.17 22.16 31.73
C GLY A 104 1.01 21.61 30.57
N VAL A 105 0.71 20.40 30.09
CA VAL A 105 1.39 19.80 28.91
C VAL A 105 1.12 20.62 27.65
N MET A 106 -0.14 20.99 27.38
CA MET A 106 -0.48 21.82 26.22
C MET A 106 0.14 23.22 26.31
N GLU A 107 0.25 23.78 27.51
CA GLU A 107 0.91 25.05 27.75
C GLU A 107 2.40 25.00 27.41
N LEU A 108 3.08 23.90 27.74
CA LEU A 108 4.47 23.67 27.34
C LEU A 108 4.61 23.56 25.82
N TYR A 109 3.71 22.85 25.14
CA TYR A 109 3.73 22.78 23.68
C TYR A 109 3.54 24.15 23.03
N LEU A 110 2.51 24.91 23.42
CA LEU A 110 2.27 26.24 22.85
C LEU A 110 3.42 27.22 23.12
N SER A 111 4.20 27.04 24.20
CA SER A 111 5.33 27.93 24.48
C SER A 111 6.49 27.82 23.47
N ASP A 112 6.57 26.74 22.70
CA ASP A 112 7.61 26.49 21.70
C ASP A 112 7.10 26.65 20.25
N LEU A 113 5.82 26.96 20.06
CA LEU A 113 5.19 27.14 18.75
C LEU A 113 5.04 28.63 18.39
N PRO A 114 4.95 28.98 17.10
CA PRO A 114 4.66 30.34 16.65
C PRO A 114 3.37 30.90 17.27
N SER A 115 3.34 32.19 17.60
CA SER A 115 2.17 32.83 18.24
C SER A 115 0.92 32.87 17.36
N ASP A 116 1.08 32.72 16.05
CA ASP A 116 0.05 32.64 15.01
C ASP A 116 -0.37 31.19 14.67
N CYS A 117 0.17 30.19 15.38
CA CYS A 117 -0.21 28.77 15.31
C CYS A 117 -1.73 28.51 15.52
N GLY A 118 -2.50 29.50 15.98
CA GLY A 118 -3.95 29.39 16.20
C GLY A 118 -4.84 29.50 14.96
N ILE A 119 -4.30 29.78 13.77
CA ILE A 119 -5.05 29.77 12.51
C ILE A 119 -4.75 28.46 11.77
N ALA A 120 -5.55 27.42 12.00
CA ALA A 120 -5.49 26.18 11.23
C ALA A 120 -5.51 26.48 9.72
N GLN A 121 -4.49 25.99 9.02
CA GLN A 121 -4.36 26.18 7.57
C GLN A 121 -5.14 25.11 6.79
N GLY A 122 -5.67 24.08 7.46
CA GLY A 122 -6.50 23.04 6.87
C GLY A 122 -7.24 22.20 7.92
N PRO A 123 -8.14 21.29 7.50
CA PRO A 123 -8.81 20.36 8.41
C PRO A 123 -7.83 19.30 8.93
N GLY A 124 -8.04 18.84 10.17
CA GLY A 124 -7.23 17.77 10.77
C GLY A 124 -6.05 18.24 11.62
N ASN A 125 -5.99 19.52 11.98
CA ASN A 125 -5.06 20.02 13.00
C ASN A 125 -5.52 19.56 14.40
N GLU A 126 -5.23 18.30 14.73
CA GLU A 126 -5.55 17.67 16.03
C GLU A 126 -4.98 18.48 17.21
N PHE A 127 -3.87 19.19 17.01
CA PHE A 127 -3.27 20.04 18.03
C PHE A 127 -4.20 21.17 18.46
N GLN A 128 -4.82 21.87 17.51
CA GLN A 128 -5.78 22.93 17.82
C GLN A 128 -7.02 22.37 18.54
N ASP A 129 -7.52 21.21 18.10
CA ASP A 129 -8.63 20.54 18.78
C ASP A 129 -8.28 20.22 20.24
N MET A 130 -7.04 19.82 20.52
CA MET A 130 -6.57 19.54 21.88
C MET A 130 -6.36 20.81 22.72
N VAL A 131 -6.01 21.94 22.12
CA VAL A 131 -6.00 23.25 22.82
C VAL A 131 -7.41 23.59 23.31
N VAL A 132 -8.41 23.44 22.43
CA VAL A 132 -9.82 23.67 22.76
C VAL A 132 -10.30 22.66 23.81
N ALA A 133 -10.05 21.37 23.60
CA ALA A 133 -10.51 20.29 24.48
C ALA A 133 -9.93 20.38 25.90
N THR A 134 -8.70 20.88 26.05
CA THR A 134 -8.10 21.10 27.38
C THR A 134 -8.56 22.40 28.04
N GLY A 135 -9.15 23.34 27.30
CA GLY A 135 -9.57 24.64 27.83
C GLY A 135 -8.40 25.52 28.24
N LEU A 136 -7.28 25.46 27.50
CA LEU A 136 -6.13 26.32 27.71
C LEU A 136 -6.41 27.73 27.16
N GLN A 137 -6.23 28.76 27.99
CA GLN A 137 -6.59 30.14 27.66
C GLN A 137 -5.38 31.08 27.46
N GLY A 138 -4.17 30.63 27.82
CA GLY A 138 -2.97 31.44 27.71
C GLY A 138 -1.72 30.68 28.14
N VAL A 139 -0.55 31.25 27.83
CA VAL A 139 0.77 30.64 28.08
C VAL A 139 1.55 31.51 29.07
N ARG A 140 1.81 30.99 30.27
CA ARG A 140 2.51 31.72 31.34
C ARG A 140 4.01 31.87 31.07
N TYR A 141 4.59 30.99 30.26
CA TYR A 141 6.01 31.01 29.89
C TYR A 141 6.38 32.17 28.95
N GLY A 142 5.40 32.77 28.27
CA GLY A 142 5.62 33.75 27.20
C GLY A 142 6.38 33.16 26.00
N PHE A 143 6.75 34.04 25.05
CA PHE A 143 7.38 33.65 23.77
C PHE A 143 8.79 34.24 23.56
N LYS A 144 9.36 34.86 24.61
CA LYS A 144 10.68 35.52 24.54
C LYS A 144 11.86 34.57 24.85
N GLY A 145 11.58 33.39 25.41
CA GLY A 145 12.60 32.40 25.74
C GLY A 145 13.12 31.67 24.50
N ALA A 146 14.05 30.72 24.71
CA ALA A 146 14.49 29.82 23.66
C ALA A 146 13.27 29.04 23.13
N ASN A 147 13.06 29.11 21.81
CA ASN A 147 12.00 28.43 21.10
C ASN A 147 12.43 28.16 19.66
N HIS A 148 11.59 27.43 18.92
CA HIS A 148 11.88 27.02 17.55
C HIS A 148 10.94 27.65 16.52
N ALA A 149 10.23 28.72 16.88
CA ALA A 149 9.26 29.39 16.02
C ALA A 149 9.87 30.07 14.77
N GLN A 150 11.20 30.19 14.69
CA GLN A 150 11.94 30.82 13.58
C GLN A 150 12.63 29.81 12.65
N ALA A 151 12.28 28.53 12.74
CA ALA A 151 12.89 27.51 11.89
C ALA A 151 12.48 27.70 10.41
N THR A 152 13.39 27.39 9.49
CA THR A 152 13.15 27.57 8.05
C THR A 152 12.30 26.43 7.49
N LYS A 153 11.25 26.81 6.76
CA LYS A 153 10.36 25.89 6.04
C LYS A 153 11.07 25.25 4.84
N ASP A 154 10.92 23.94 4.68
CA ASP A 154 11.33 23.20 3.49
C ASP A 154 10.15 23.11 2.50
N GLU A 155 10.34 23.69 1.32
CA GLU A 155 9.37 23.73 0.23
C GLU A 155 9.86 22.99 -1.03
N SER A 156 10.95 22.23 -0.91
CA SER A 156 11.59 21.51 -2.02
C SER A 156 10.62 20.56 -2.73
N ASN A 157 9.77 19.86 -1.98
CA ASN A 157 8.81 18.91 -2.55
C ASN A 157 7.66 19.66 -3.25
N PRO A 158 7.27 19.28 -4.48
CA PRO A 158 6.22 19.98 -5.20
C PRO A 158 4.80 19.76 -4.65
N TYR A 159 4.60 18.77 -3.77
CA TYR A 159 3.25 18.38 -3.31
C TYR A 159 2.92 18.81 -1.89
N PHE A 160 3.91 18.86 -1.01
CA PHE A 160 3.73 19.23 0.39
C PHE A 160 4.91 20.08 0.87
N THR A 161 4.74 20.70 2.03
CA THR A 161 5.76 21.49 2.70
C THR A 161 6.04 20.93 4.08
N TYR A 162 7.25 21.15 4.58
CA TYR A 162 7.63 20.86 5.96
C TYR A 162 8.02 22.15 6.68
N ASP A 163 7.19 22.57 7.63
CA ASP A 163 7.47 23.66 8.54
C ASP A 163 7.89 23.12 9.92
N PRO A 164 9.20 23.05 10.22
CA PRO A 164 9.71 22.58 11.51
C PRO A 164 9.33 23.50 12.68
N ALA A 165 8.96 24.76 12.43
CA ALA A 165 8.54 25.68 13.49
C ALA A 165 7.23 25.22 14.15
N GLN A 166 6.41 24.45 13.43
CA GLN A 166 5.14 23.91 13.93
C GLN A 166 5.23 22.45 14.40
N CYS A 167 6.44 21.91 14.52
CA CYS A 167 6.67 20.52 14.87
C CYS A 167 6.64 20.31 16.40
N ILE A 168 5.77 19.41 16.87
CA ILE A 168 5.68 19.03 18.29
C ILE A 168 6.49 17.77 18.65
N VAL A 169 7.33 17.28 17.73
CA VAL A 169 8.21 16.10 17.92
C VAL A 169 7.45 14.86 18.43
N CYS A 170 6.23 14.65 17.93
CA CYS A 170 5.37 13.53 18.31
C CYS A 170 5.83 12.18 17.74
N ASN A 171 6.76 12.22 16.77
CA ASN A 171 7.32 11.09 16.03
C ASN A 171 6.36 10.36 15.08
N ARG A 172 5.12 10.84 14.87
CA ARG A 172 4.14 10.19 13.95
C ARG A 172 4.64 10.11 12.52
N CYS A 173 5.31 11.15 12.01
CA CYS A 173 5.83 11.18 10.64
C CYS A 173 6.96 10.16 10.41
N VAL A 174 7.91 10.05 11.33
CA VAL A 174 9.00 9.05 11.32
C VAL A 174 8.40 7.65 11.37
N ARG A 175 7.47 7.43 12.29
CA ARG A 175 6.79 6.15 12.48
C ARG A 175 5.95 5.73 11.28
N ALA A 176 5.24 6.65 10.64
CA ALA A 176 4.56 6.38 9.36
C ALA A 176 5.55 6.02 8.23
N CYS A 177 6.72 6.64 8.20
CA CYS A 177 7.75 6.33 7.21
C CYS A 177 8.38 4.94 7.43
N GLU A 178 8.54 4.50 8.67
CA GLU A 178 9.22 3.25 9.02
C GLU A 178 8.25 2.05 9.18
N GLU A 179 7.10 2.24 9.82
CA GLU A 179 6.11 1.19 10.11
C GLU A 179 5.24 0.94 8.88
N THR A 180 4.67 2.00 8.28
CA THR A 180 3.74 1.90 7.14
C THR A 180 4.49 1.79 5.82
N GLN A 181 5.28 2.81 5.45
CA GLN A 181 5.94 2.84 4.14
C GLN A 181 7.13 1.87 4.06
N GLY A 182 7.96 1.82 5.10
CA GLY A 182 9.15 0.97 5.18
C GLY A 182 10.36 1.50 4.40
N THR A 183 10.50 2.82 4.24
CA THR A 183 11.66 3.45 3.59
C THR A 183 12.63 4.08 4.59
N PHE A 184 12.18 4.46 5.79
CA PHE A 184 13.05 5.04 6.84
C PHE A 184 13.77 6.32 6.37
N ALA A 185 13.11 7.13 5.55
CA ALA A 185 13.65 8.39 5.04
C ALA A 185 13.61 9.53 6.07
N LEU A 186 12.95 9.32 7.22
CA LEU A 186 12.80 10.32 8.28
C LEU A 186 13.40 9.79 9.57
N THR A 187 14.02 10.68 10.34
CA THR A 187 14.57 10.40 11.66
C THR A 187 14.37 11.60 12.60
N ILE A 188 14.71 11.42 13.88
CA ILE A 188 14.87 12.51 14.85
C ILE A 188 16.35 12.83 14.99
N SER A 189 16.74 14.01 14.52
CA SER A 189 18.06 14.62 14.71
C SER A 189 18.11 15.37 16.04
N GLY A 190 19.28 15.43 16.68
CA GLY A 190 19.46 16.17 17.95
C GLY A 190 19.04 15.39 19.20
N ARG A 191 19.04 16.08 20.36
CA ARG A 191 18.70 15.48 21.66
C ARG A 191 18.04 16.49 22.58
N GLY A 192 16.98 16.05 23.28
CA GLY A 192 16.26 16.91 24.22
C GLY A 192 15.49 18.00 23.49
N PHE A 193 15.64 19.25 23.92
CA PHE A 193 14.95 20.41 23.32
C PHE A 193 15.28 20.60 21.83
N GLU A 194 16.53 20.32 21.44
CA GLU A 194 17.03 20.44 20.06
C GLU A 194 16.54 19.33 19.12
N SER A 195 15.71 18.39 19.59
CA SER A 195 15.28 17.23 18.79
C SER A 195 14.37 17.66 17.65
N ARG A 196 14.70 17.35 16.39
CA ARG A 196 13.90 17.74 15.22
C ARG A 196 13.73 16.61 14.22
N VAL A 197 12.56 16.57 13.59
CA VAL A 197 12.33 15.68 12.46
C VAL A 197 13.23 16.14 11.32
N SER A 198 13.94 15.20 10.72
CA SER A 198 14.92 15.44 9.67
C SER A 198 14.78 14.37 8.58
N ALA A 199 14.91 14.76 7.32
CA ALA A 199 14.90 13.86 6.18
C ALA A 199 16.33 13.45 5.80
N GLY A 200 16.53 12.18 5.45
CA GLY A 200 17.85 11.64 5.10
C GLY A 200 18.92 11.96 6.15
N GLN A 201 20.05 12.51 5.71
CA GLN A 201 21.10 13.04 6.59
C GLN A 201 20.99 14.56 6.79
N ASN A 202 19.78 15.04 7.13
CA ASN A 202 19.45 16.46 7.20
C ASN A 202 19.48 17.17 5.84
N GLU A 203 18.94 16.47 4.85
CA GLU A 203 18.73 16.92 3.49
C GLU A 203 17.33 17.53 3.33
N SER A 204 17.07 18.13 2.15
CA SER A 204 15.71 18.50 1.78
C SER A 204 14.85 17.25 1.54
N PHE A 205 13.53 17.36 1.64
CA PHE A 205 12.63 16.25 1.32
C PHE A 205 12.84 15.71 -0.10
N MET A 206 13.16 16.56 -1.08
CA MET A 206 13.40 16.12 -2.45
C MET A 206 14.74 15.42 -2.66
N ASP A 207 15.77 15.81 -1.93
CA ASP A 207 17.13 15.26 -2.08
C ASP A 207 17.33 13.98 -1.24
N SER A 208 16.46 13.75 -0.24
CA SER A 208 16.46 12.55 0.60
C SER A 208 15.90 11.29 -0.08
N GLU A 209 15.89 10.16 0.62
CA GLU A 209 15.26 8.90 0.19
C GLU A 209 13.71 8.93 0.20
N CYS A 210 13.09 10.10 0.42
CA CYS A 210 11.64 10.24 0.41
C CYS A 210 11.03 9.96 -0.97
N VAL A 211 10.11 9.00 -1.03
CA VAL A 211 9.39 8.63 -2.28
C VAL A 211 8.04 9.34 -2.45
N SER A 212 7.75 10.36 -1.64
CA SER A 212 6.52 11.16 -1.72
C SER A 212 5.22 10.36 -1.59
N CYS A 213 5.16 9.38 -0.68
CA CYS A 213 3.92 8.61 -0.43
C CYS A 213 2.84 9.41 0.31
N GLY A 214 3.22 10.47 1.04
CA GLY A 214 2.30 11.31 1.82
C GLY A 214 1.81 10.68 3.13
N ALA A 215 2.34 9.54 3.56
CA ALA A 215 1.98 8.93 4.84
C ALA A 215 2.35 9.81 6.04
N CYS A 216 3.52 10.46 5.99
CA CYS A 216 3.95 11.40 7.02
C CYS A 216 3.06 12.65 7.10
N VAL A 217 2.56 13.13 5.96
CA VAL A 217 1.65 14.27 5.84
C VAL A 217 0.27 13.90 6.40
N ALA A 218 -0.26 12.73 6.02
CA ALA A 218 -1.53 12.24 6.56
C ALA A 218 -1.48 11.97 8.07
N ALA A 219 -0.31 11.64 8.61
CA ALA A 219 -0.12 11.36 10.03
C ALA A 219 0.32 12.59 10.85
N CYS A 220 0.49 13.77 10.27
CA CYS A 220 0.91 14.94 11.03
C CYS A 220 -0.27 15.54 11.81
N PRO A 221 -0.22 15.66 13.16
CA PRO A 221 -1.32 16.23 13.95
C PRO A 221 -1.30 17.76 14.00
N THR A 222 -0.31 18.40 13.38
CA THR A 222 -0.15 19.84 13.26
C THR A 222 -0.01 20.21 11.79
N ASP A 223 0.07 21.50 11.48
CA ASP A 223 0.33 21.98 10.12
C ASP A 223 1.83 21.94 9.75
N SER A 224 2.65 21.18 10.49
CA SER A 224 4.09 21.03 10.21
C SER A 224 4.37 20.29 8.91
N LEU A 225 3.61 19.26 8.56
CA LEU A 225 3.66 18.62 7.23
C LEU A 225 2.31 18.79 6.56
N LEU A 226 2.24 19.69 5.58
CA LEU A 226 0.98 20.12 4.98
C LEU A 226 1.06 20.13 3.45
N GLU A 227 -0.02 19.73 2.79
CA GLU A 227 -0.13 19.75 1.33
C GLU A 227 -0.24 21.17 0.78
N LYS A 228 0.45 21.43 -0.33
CA LYS A 228 0.40 22.75 -0.98
C LYS A 228 -1.00 23.08 -1.51
N SER A 229 -1.74 22.08 -1.99
CA SER A 229 -3.11 22.29 -2.49
C SER A 229 -4.08 22.75 -1.40
N LEU A 230 -3.89 22.37 -0.13
CA LEU A 230 -4.69 22.89 0.98
C LEU A 230 -4.41 24.37 1.25
N ILE A 231 -3.14 24.77 1.17
CA ILE A 231 -2.72 26.18 1.33
C ILE A 231 -3.31 27.03 0.21
N GLU A 232 -3.32 26.51 -1.03
CA GLU A 232 -3.77 27.23 -2.22
C GLU A 232 -5.30 27.31 -2.35
N LEU A 233 -6.01 26.21 -2.08
CA LEU A 233 -7.46 26.09 -2.35
C LEU A 233 -8.33 26.25 -1.08
N GLY A 234 -7.70 26.16 0.09
CA GLY A 234 -8.34 26.16 1.39
C GLY A 234 -8.93 24.79 1.78
N ALA A 235 -9.60 24.76 2.93
CA ALA A 235 -10.19 23.53 3.46
C ALA A 235 -11.30 22.96 2.54
N PRO A 236 -11.36 21.63 2.36
CA PRO A 236 -12.46 20.94 1.69
C PRO A 236 -13.76 20.99 2.50
N GLU A 237 -14.88 20.82 1.80
CA GLU A 237 -16.25 20.90 2.34
C GLU A 237 -16.89 19.52 2.51
N HIS A 238 -16.50 18.56 1.67
CA HIS A 238 -17.02 17.19 1.69
C HIS A 238 -16.01 16.23 1.05
N SER A 239 -16.29 14.92 1.08
CA SER A 239 -15.47 13.92 0.42
C SER A 239 -16.29 12.88 -0.34
N VAL A 240 -15.68 12.29 -1.37
CA VAL A 240 -16.25 11.19 -2.17
C VAL A 240 -15.25 10.05 -2.23
N ILE A 241 -15.73 8.83 -1.96
CA ILE A 241 -14.90 7.63 -2.06
C ILE A 241 -14.68 7.29 -3.54
N THR A 242 -13.42 7.09 -3.91
CA THR A 242 -13.00 6.72 -5.27
C THR A 242 -11.79 5.78 -5.21
N THR A 243 -11.32 5.34 -6.37
CA THR A 243 -10.18 4.44 -6.51
C THR A 243 -9.10 5.03 -7.40
N CYS A 244 -7.86 4.68 -7.11
CA CYS A 244 -6.69 5.05 -7.90
C CYS A 244 -6.77 4.55 -9.34
N GLY A 245 -6.66 5.43 -10.33
CA GLY A 245 -6.67 5.07 -11.75
C GLY A 245 -5.35 4.49 -12.30
N TYR A 246 -4.44 3.94 -11.49
CA TYR A 246 -3.08 3.52 -11.89
C TYR A 246 -2.87 1.98 -11.94
N CYS A 247 -2.09 1.41 -11.00
CA CYS A 247 -1.35 0.16 -11.14
C CYS A 247 -2.06 -1.14 -10.72
N GLY A 248 -3.39 -1.22 -10.77
CA GLY A 248 -4.10 -2.48 -10.48
C GLY A 248 -4.21 -2.87 -8.99
N VAL A 249 -3.46 -2.26 -8.06
CA VAL A 249 -3.65 -2.47 -6.60
C VAL A 249 -5.05 -2.03 -6.15
N GLY A 250 -5.61 -1.00 -6.79
CA GLY A 250 -6.96 -0.51 -6.46
C GLY A 250 -7.03 0.22 -5.12
N CYS A 251 -5.97 0.97 -4.75
CA CYS A 251 -5.98 1.78 -3.53
C CYS A 251 -7.20 2.72 -3.52
N ALA A 252 -7.98 2.65 -2.44
CA ALA A 252 -9.16 3.50 -2.26
C ALA A 252 -8.79 4.81 -1.58
N PHE A 253 -9.46 5.88 -2.01
CA PHE A 253 -9.22 7.26 -1.59
C PHE A 253 -10.53 7.95 -1.25
N LYS A 254 -10.46 8.88 -0.30
CA LYS A 254 -11.41 9.98 -0.14
C LYS A 254 -10.88 11.16 -0.96
N ALA A 255 -11.57 11.48 -2.05
CA ALA A 255 -11.35 12.74 -2.76
C ALA A 255 -12.04 13.83 -1.96
N GLU A 256 -11.27 14.65 -1.26
CA GLU A 256 -11.80 15.78 -0.48
C GLU A 256 -11.94 16.99 -1.41
N MET A 257 -13.14 17.55 -1.46
CA MET A 257 -13.55 18.49 -2.50
C MET A 257 -14.13 19.77 -1.92
N LYS A 258 -14.04 20.85 -2.71
CA LYS A 258 -14.68 22.14 -2.48
C LYS A 258 -15.49 22.48 -3.73
N GLY A 259 -16.83 22.52 -3.61
CA GLY A 259 -17.69 22.46 -4.79
C GLY A 259 -17.36 21.23 -5.66
N SER A 260 -16.97 21.44 -6.93
CA SER A 260 -16.56 20.37 -7.85
C SER A 260 -15.05 20.24 -8.02
N GLU A 261 -14.24 21.02 -7.28
CA GLU A 261 -12.79 21.00 -7.36
C GLU A 261 -12.21 20.05 -6.30
N VAL A 262 -11.33 19.15 -6.72
CA VAL A 262 -10.60 18.27 -5.81
C VAL A 262 -9.51 19.09 -5.13
N VAL A 263 -9.56 19.17 -3.80
CA VAL A 263 -8.54 19.84 -3.00
C VAL A 263 -7.39 18.88 -2.71
N ARG A 264 -7.71 17.64 -2.33
CA ARG A 264 -6.71 16.59 -2.07
C ARG A 264 -7.32 15.19 -2.17
N MET A 265 -6.45 14.18 -2.27
CA MET A 265 -6.83 12.77 -2.25
C MET A 265 -6.21 12.06 -1.04
N VAL A 266 -6.99 11.81 0.01
CA VAL A 266 -6.51 11.13 1.23
C VAL A 266 -6.85 9.64 1.16
N PRO A 267 -5.94 8.73 1.53
CA PRO A 267 -6.25 7.29 1.54
C PRO A 267 -7.44 6.97 2.44
N TRP A 268 -8.33 6.09 1.99
CA TRP A 268 -9.44 5.62 2.81
C TRP A 268 -9.00 4.46 3.71
N LYS A 269 -9.16 4.60 5.04
CA LYS A 269 -8.68 3.59 6.02
C LYS A 269 -9.35 2.22 5.82
N ASP A 270 -10.63 2.19 5.45
CA ASP A 270 -11.37 0.93 5.20
C ASP A 270 -11.12 0.33 3.80
N GLY A 271 -10.26 0.97 2.98
CA GLY A 271 -9.84 0.45 1.69
C GLY A 271 -9.08 -0.87 1.85
N LYS A 272 -9.72 -2.01 1.55
CA LYS A 272 -9.14 -3.35 1.82
C LYS A 272 -7.76 -3.57 1.18
N ALA A 273 -7.51 -2.98 0.01
CA ALA A 273 -6.24 -3.10 -0.69
C ALA A 273 -5.09 -2.28 -0.07
N ASN A 274 -5.39 -1.18 0.61
CA ASN A 274 -4.39 -0.21 1.04
C ASN A 274 -4.42 0.22 2.52
N GLU A 275 -5.52 -0.03 3.23
CA GLU A 275 -5.71 0.22 4.68
C GLU A 275 -5.15 1.59 5.11
N GLY A 276 -5.54 2.66 4.41
CA GLY A 276 -5.10 4.01 4.72
C GLY A 276 -3.72 4.41 4.18
N HIS A 277 -3.08 3.61 3.32
CA HIS A 277 -1.80 3.93 2.68
C HIS A 277 -1.93 4.26 1.19
N ALA A 278 -0.92 4.93 0.61
CA ALA A 278 -0.87 5.31 -0.80
C ALA A 278 0.55 5.47 -1.34
N CYS A 279 0.66 5.70 -2.66
CA CYS A 279 1.89 6.15 -3.31
C CYS A 279 1.68 7.52 -3.96
N VAL A 280 2.78 8.17 -4.35
CA VAL A 280 2.81 9.50 -5.00
C VAL A 280 1.78 9.65 -6.13
N LYS A 281 1.61 8.60 -6.95
CA LYS A 281 0.73 8.61 -8.14
C LYS A 281 -0.74 8.86 -7.75
N GLY A 282 -1.27 8.05 -6.85
CA GLY A 282 -2.66 8.18 -6.40
C GLY A 282 -2.87 9.34 -5.43
N ARG A 283 -1.86 9.62 -4.59
CA ARG A 283 -1.94 10.64 -3.54
C ARG A 283 -1.95 12.07 -4.08
N PHE A 284 -1.14 12.33 -5.12
CA PHE A 284 -0.86 13.69 -5.59
C PHE A 284 -1.02 13.89 -7.10
N ALA A 285 -0.78 12.88 -7.93
CA ALA A 285 -0.71 13.05 -9.38
C ALA A 285 -2.07 13.00 -10.09
N TRP A 286 -3.08 13.73 -9.61
CA TRP A 286 -4.42 13.81 -10.22
C TRP A 286 -4.63 15.09 -11.07
N GLY A 287 -3.66 16.01 -11.08
CA GLY A 287 -3.72 17.27 -11.83
C GLY A 287 -3.76 17.14 -13.37
N TYR A 288 -3.54 15.94 -13.93
CA TYR A 288 -3.72 15.71 -15.37
C TYR A 288 -5.18 15.92 -15.82
N THR A 289 -6.14 15.84 -14.88
CA THR A 289 -7.57 16.05 -15.14
C THR A 289 -7.92 17.51 -15.48
N SER A 290 -7.14 18.47 -14.98
CA SER A 290 -7.31 19.91 -15.22
C SER A 290 -6.20 20.52 -16.09
N HIS A 291 -5.30 19.68 -16.63
CA HIS A 291 -4.20 20.16 -17.45
C HIS A 291 -4.70 20.82 -18.75
N LYS A 292 -4.07 21.94 -19.13
CA LYS A 292 -4.45 22.76 -20.31
C LYS A 292 -4.40 22.02 -21.66
N ASP A 293 -3.66 20.91 -21.73
CA ASP A 293 -3.54 20.06 -22.92
C ASP A 293 -4.68 19.02 -23.04
N ARG A 294 -5.58 18.97 -22.05
CA ARG A 294 -6.75 18.07 -22.10
C ARG A 294 -7.70 18.51 -23.21
N ILE A 295 -7.89 17.65 -24.20
CA ILE A 295 -8.90 17.84 -25.25
C ILE A 295 -10.30 17.62 -24.66
N THR A 296 -11.18 18.60 -24.83
CA THR A 296 -12.56 18.60 -24.30
C THR A 296 -13.63 18.59 -25.38
N THR A 297 -13.26 18.68 -26.66
CA THR A 297 -14.18 18.72 -27.80
C THR A 297 -13.85 17.65 -28.84
N PRO A 298 -14.87 17.06 -29.50
CA PRO A 298 -14.65 16.14 -30.61
C PRO A 298 -13.93 16.80 -31.78
N MET A 299 -13.07 16.03 -32.46
CA MET A 299 -12.34 16.50 -33.63
C MET A 299 -12.28 15.43 -34.71
N ILE A 300 -12.30 15.86 -35.98
CA ILE A 300 -12.15 14.99 -37.15
C ILE A 300 -11.02 15.49 -38.05
N ARG A 301 -10.46 14.58 -38.85
CA ARG A 301 -9.59 14.89 -40.01
C ARG A 301 -9.76 13.80 -41.05
N LYS A 302 -9.82 14.17 -42.34
CA LYS A 302 -9.99 13.20 -43.44
C LYS A 302 -8.69 12.48 -43.78
N ARG A 303 -7.56 13.17 -43.62
CA ARG A 303 -6.21 12.62 -43.81
C ARG A 303 -5.34 13.01 -42.63
N ILE A 304 -4.35 12.18 -42.33
CA ILE A 304 -3.40 12.46 -41.24
C ILE A 304 -2.53 13.71 -41.50
N THR A 305 -2.41 14.12 -42.76
CA THR A 305 -1.74 15.35 -43.19
C THR A 305 -2.57 16.61 -42.98
N ASP A 306 -3.89 16.45 -42.81
CA ASP A 306 -4.78 17.58 -42.61
C ASP A 306 -4.81 17.96 -41.11
N PRO A 307 -4.96 19.25 -40.79
CA PRO A 307 -5.15 19.69 -39.41
C PRO A 307 -6.46 19.13 -38.83
N TRP A 308 -6.53 19.00 -37.51
CA TRP A 308 -7.76 18.67 -36.80
C TRP A 308 -8.82 19.76 -36.99
N GLN A 309 -10.07 19.34 -37.15
CA GLN A 309 -11.23 20.21 -37.19
C GLN A 309 -12.14 19.90 -36.00
N VAL A 310 -12.40 20.91 -35.17
CA VAL A 310 -13.36 20.80 -34.05
C VAL A 310 -14.76 20.74 -34.62
N VAL A 311 -15.55 19.75 -34.22
CA VAL A 311 -16.90 19.51 -34.72
C VAL A 311 -17.86 19.15 -33.57
N SER A 312 -19.15 19.12 -33.87
CA SER A 312 -20.17 18.66 -32.93
C SER A 312 -20.08 17.14 -32.67
N TRP A 313 -20.68 16.69 -31.56
CA TRP A 313 -20.79 15.25 -31.27
C TRP A 313 -21.55 14.49 -32.35
N ASP A 314 -22.68 15.02 -32.83
CA ASP A 314 -23.49 14.38 -33.87
C ASP A 314 -22.70 14.21 -35.18
N GLU A 315 -21.95 15.24 -35.57
CA GLU A 315 -21.10 15.19 -36.76
C GLU A 315 -19.95 14.18 -36.61
N ALA A 316 -19.25 14.19 -35.47
CA ALA A 316 -18.15 13.26 -35.21
C ALA A 316 -18.62 11.80 -35.21
N ILE A 317 -19.73 11.50 -34.54
CA ILE A 317 -20.31 10.16 -34.44
C ILE A 317 -20.82 9.69 -35.81
N ALA A 318 -21.55 10.55 -36.53
CA ALA A 318 -22.06 10.22 -37.87
C ALA A 318 -20.92 9.97 -38.87
N TYR A 319 -19.87 10.79 -38.83
CA TYR A 319 -18.68 10.61 -39.66
C TYR A 319 -18.00 9.27 -39.38
N ALA A 320 -17.69 8.96 -38.11
CA ALA A 320 -17.05 7.70 -37.73
C ALA A 320 -17.90 6.47 -38.13
N ALA A 321 -19.21 6.52 -37.89
CA ALA A 321 -20.14 5.45 -38.26
C ALA A 321 -20.21 5.26 -39.79
N SER A 322 -20.20 6.34 -40.58
CA SER A 322 -20.20 6.27 -42.04
C SER A 322 -18.93 5.58 -42.57
N GLU A 323 -17.76 5.88 -41.99
CA GLU A 323 -16.49 5.29 -42.39
C GLU A 323 -16.40 3.81 -42.01
N PHE A 324 -16.87 3.41 -40.82
CA PHE A 324 -16.95 1.99 -40.45
C PHE A 324 -17.81 1.19 -41.43
N LYS A 325 -19.00 1.69 -41.77
CA LYS A 325 -19.89 1.05 -42.76
C LYS A 325 -19.26 0.97 -44.15
N ARG A 326 -18.62 2.05 -44.60
CA ARG A 326 -17.92 2.11 -45.89
C ARG A 326 -16.79 1.08 -45.96
N LEU A 327 -15.99 0.97 -44.90
CA LEU A 327 -14.89 0.02 -44.82
C LEU A 327 -15.41 -1.43 -44.81
N GLN A 328 -16.43 -1.74 -44.01
CA GLN A 328 -17.01 -3.09 -44.00
C GLN A 328 -17.65 -3.48 -45.34
N ALA A 329 -18.31 -2.54 -46.02
CA ALA A 329 -18.88 -2.79 -47.35
C ALA A 329 -17.79 -3.08 -48.41
N LYS A 330 -16.61 -2.46 -48.26
CA LYS A 330 -15.50 -2.60 -49.22
C LYS A 330 -14.57 -3.78 -48.91
N TYR A 331 -14.31 -4.06 -47.62
CA TYR A 331 -13.25 -4.96 -47.17
C TYR A 331 -13.76 -6.13 -46.30
N GLY A 332 -15.07 -6.21 -46.04
CA GLY A 332 -15.69 -7.28 -45.25
C GLY A 332 -15.88 -6.94 -43.76
N ARG A 333 -16.68 -7.74 -43.06
CA ARG A 333 -17.09 -7.48 -41.67
C ARG A 333 -15.92 -7.42 -40.69
N ASP A 334 -14.87 -8.19 -40.95
CA ASP A 334 -13.68 -8.29 -40.10
C ASP A 334 -12.66 -7.18 -40.35
N SER A 335 -12.95 -6.20 -41.22
CA SER A 335 -12.02 -5.10 -41.53
C SER A 335 -11.96 -4.01 -40.45
N ILE A 336 -12.75 -4.13 -39.38
CA ILE A 336 -12.83 -3.17 -38.27
C ILE A 336 -12.77 -3.91 -36.93
N GLY A 337 -12.38 -3.21 -35.87
CA GLY A 337 -12.25 -3.76 -34.53
C GLY A 337 -12.21 -2.66 -33.47
N GLY A 338 -12.01 -3.05 -32.21
CA GLY A 338 -11.95 -2.13 -31.08
C GLY A 338 -10.89 -2.54 -30.06
N LEU A 339 -10.22 -1.56 -29.46
CA LEU A 339 -9.33 -1.76 -28.34
C LEU A 339 -9.98 -1.19 -27.08
N THR A 340 -10.26 -2.04 -26.10
CA THR A 340 -10.75 -1.60 -24.78
C THR A 340 -9.58 -1.12 -23.93
N SER A 341 -9.86 -0.16 -23.04
CA SER A 341 -8.88 0.36 -22.10
C SER A 341 -9.09 -0.24 -20.72
N SER A 342 -8.06 -0.86 -20.13
CA SER A 342 -8.10 -1.26 -18.71
C SER A 342 -7.99 -0.06 -17.74
N ARG A 343 -7.85 1.16 -18.25
CA ARG A 343 -7.92 2.41 -17.47
C ARG A 343 -9.34 2.94 -17.34
N CYS A 344 -10.24 2.45 -18.18
CA CYS A 344 -11.69 2.68 -18.13
C CYS A 344 -12.36 1.66 -17.19
N THR A 345 -13.65 1.86 -16.93
CA THR A 345 -14.42 0.91 -16.12
C THR A 345 -14.73 -0.38 -16.86
N ASN A 346 -15.15 -1.41 -16.12
CA ASN A 346 -15.58 -2.67 -16.72
C ASN A 346 -16.92 -2.52 -17.47
N GLU A 347 -17.80 -1.59 -17.09
CA GLU A 347 -19.01 -1.27 -17.86
C GLU A 347 -18.67 -0.69 -19.23
N GLU A 348 -17.73 0.25 -19.30
CA GLU A 348 -17.26 0.82 -20.57
C GLU A 348 -16.60 -0.26 -21.45
N ALA A 349 -15.76 -1.11 -20.86
CA ALA A 349 -15.18 -2.25 -21.58
C ALA A 349 -16.26 -3.22 -22.11
N TYR A 350 -17.32 -3.46 -21.32
CA TYR A 350 -18.49 -4.25 -21.74
C TYR A 350 -19.22 -3.59 -22.91
N LEU A 351 -19.42 -2.27 -22.89
CA LEU A 351 -20.06 -1.54 -23.98
C LEU A 351 -19.24 -1.61 -25.27
N VAL A 352 -17.91 -1.43 -25.19
CA VAL A 352 -17.04 -1.50 -26.36
C VAL A 352 -17.03 -2.91 -26.95
N GLN A 353 -16.89 -3.96 -26.15
CA GLN A 353 -16.93 -5.33 -26.69
C GLN A 353 -18.30 -5.67 -27.28
N LYS A 354 -19.38 -5.13 -26.70
CA LYS A 354 -20.75 -5.30 -27.21
C LYS A 354 -20.92 -4.57 -28.54
N MET A 355 -20.37 -3.38 -28.69
CA MET A 355 -20.36 -2.65 -29.96
C MET A 355 -19.64 -3.45 -31.06
N VAL A 356 -18.45 -3.99 -30.77
CA VAL A 356 -17.71 -4.81 -31.74
C VAL A 356 -18.48 -6.08 -32.10
N ARG A 357 -19.01 -6.81 -31.11
CA ARG A 357 -19.70 -8.08 -31.37
C ARG A 357 -21.09 -7.94 -31.98
N ALA A 358 -21.92 -7.07 -31.40
CA ALA A 358 -23.31 -6.94 -31.78
C ALA A 358 -23.53 -5.95 -32.93
N ALA A 359 -22.82 -4.81 -32.93
CA ALA A 359 -23.03 -3.78 -33.96
C ALA A 359 -22.12 -3.98 -35.18
N PHE A 360 -20.82 -4.27 -34.98
CA PHE A 360 -19.91 -4.52 -36.10
C PHE A 360 -20.05 -5.96 -36.64
N GLY A 361 -20.49 -6.90 -35.79
CA GLY A 361 -20.75 -8.28 -36.20
C GLY A 361 -19.48 -9.12 -36.34
N ASN A 362 -18.44 -8.83 -35.55
CA ASN A 362 -17.18 -9.58 -35.54
C ASN A 362 -16.61 -9.73 -34.10
N ASN A 363 -15.47 -10.41 -33.96
CA ASN A 363 -14.81 -10.64 -32.66
C ASN A 363 -13.46 -9.93 -32.52
N ASN A 364 -13.17 -8.93 -33.34
CA ASN A 364 -11.90 -8.21 -33.35
C ASN A 364 -11.86 -7.17 -32.22
N VAL A 365 -11.91 -7.64 -30.98
CA VAL A 365 -11.81 -6.84 -29.77
C VAL A 365 -10.59 -7.26 -28.97
N ASP A 366 -9.82 -6.29 -28.50
CA ASP A 366 -8.61 -6.57 -27.74
C ASP A 366 -8.33 -5.52 -26.65
N THR A 367 -7.31 -5.73 -25.82
CA THR A 367 -6.95 -4.84 -24.70
C THR A 367 -5.48 -4.94 -24.30
N CYS A 368 -5.03 -4.04 -23.43
CA CYS A 368 -3.64 -4.01 -22.93
C CYS A 368 -3.22 -5.29 -22.19
N ALA A 369 -4.16 -6.11 -21.71
CA ALA A 369 -3.85 -7.39 -21.08
C ALA A 369 -3.10 -8.36 -22.01
N ARG A 370 -3.17 -8.20 -23.34
CA ARG A 370 -2.42 -9.06 -24.28
C ARG A 370 -0.93 -8.98 -24.07
N VAL A 371 -0.41 -7.78 -23.98
CA VAL A 371 1.04 -7.56 -23.90
C VAL A 371 1.56 -7.86 -22.49
N CYS A 372 0.73 -7.65 -21.47
CA CYS A 372 1.17 -7.63 -20.08
C CYS A 372 1.01 -9.00 -19.36
N HIS A 373 -0.21 -9.55 -19.27
CA HIS A 373 -0.52 -10.75 -18.47
C HIS A 373 -1.37 -11.79 -19.21
N SER A 374 -1.41 -11.79 -20.54
CA SER A 374 -2.11 -12.84 -21.29
C SER A 374 -1.60 -14.26 -21.01
N PRO A 375 -0.29 -14.50 -20.81
CA PRO A 375 0.20 -15.84 -20.52
C PRO A 375 -0.21 -16.34 -19.13
N THR A 376 -0.46 -15.42 -18.19
CA THR A 376 -1.06 -15.76 -16.88
C THR A 376 -2.42 -16.43 -17.07
N GLY A 377 -3.30 -15.83 -17.88
CA GLY A 377 -4.64 -16.38 -18.10
C GLY A 377 -4.59 -17.78 -18.72
N TYR A 378 -3.70 -17.99 -19.69
CA TYR A 378 -3.52 -19.32 -20.27
C TYR A 378 -2.95 -20.33 -19.25
N GLY A 379 -1.85 -19.98 -18.57
CA GLY A 379 -1.14 -20.91 -17.69
C GLY A 379 -1.96 -21.30 -16.46
N LEU A 380 -2.59 -20.33 -15.79
CA LEU A 380 -3.44 -20.60 -14.62
C LEU A 380 -4.78 -21.21 -15.03
N GLY A 381 -5.35 -20.83 -16.17
CA GLY A 381 -6.54 -21.48 -16.73
C GLY A 381 -6.30 -22.96 -17.04
N ALA A 382 -5.13 -23.30 -17.58
CA ALA A 382 -4.78 -24.69 -17.91
C ALA A 382 -4.41 -25.55 -16.70
N THR A 383 -4.03 -24.95 -15.56
CA THR A 383 -3.56 -25.67 -14.37
C THR A 383 -4.57 -25.65 -13.22
N LEU A 384 -5.10 -24.47 -12.88
CA LEU A 384 -6.01 -24.26 -11.75
C LEU A 384 -7.47 -24.06 -12.18
N GLY A 385 -7.72 -23.88 -13.48
CA GLY A 385 -9.05 -23.64 -14.05
C GLY A 385 -9.47 -22.17 -14.08
N GLU A 386 -8.72 -21.27 -13.43
CA GLU A 386 -9.06 -19.85 -13.32
C GLU A 386 -7.96 -18.93 -13.87
N SER A 387 -8.35 -17.91 -14.64
CA SER A 387 -7.44 -16.92 -15.23
C SER A 387 -7.21 -15.71 -14.31
N ALA A 388 -6.99 -15.95 -13.01
CA ALA A 388 -6.94 -14.91 -11.99
C ALA A 388 -5.88 -15.19 -10.91
N GLY A 389 -5.61 -14.21 -10.05
CA GLY A 389 -4.76 -14.41 -8.86
C GLY A 389 -5.44 -15.32 -7.83
N THR A 390 -4.63 -15.89 -6.94
CA THR A 390 -5.10 -16.90 -5.98
C THR A 390 -5.45 -16.35 -4.60
N GLN A 391 -4.95 -15.16 -4.24
CA GLN A 391 -5.16 -14.56 -2.92
C GLN A 391 -5.41 -13.06 -2.95
N THR A 392 -5.84 -12.54 -1.80
CA THR A 392 -5.86 -11.10 -1.51
C THR A 392 -4.46 -10.59 -1.13
N PHE A 393 -4.25 -9.28 -1.18
CA PHE A 393 -2.98 -8.68 -0.70
C PHE A 393 -2.76 -8.84 0.81
N LYS A 394 -3.81 -8.99 1.60
CA LYS A 394 -3.71 -9.17 3.05
C LYS A 394 -3.04 -10.49 3.42
N SER A 395 -3.17 -11.49 2.55
CA SER A 395 -2.57 -12.82 2.70
C SER A 395 -1.06 -12.77 2.98
N VAL A 396 -0.35 -11.75 2.46
CA VAL A 396 1.10 -11.60 2.67
C VAL A 396 1.49 -11.51 4.15
N GLU A 397 0.61 -11.04 5.03
CA GLU A 397 0.85 -10.94 6.47
C GLU A 397 1.07 -12.30 7.15
N GLN A 398 0.63 -13.39 6.49
CA GLN A 398 0.76 -14.76 6.99
C GLN A 398 1.81 -15.59 6.23
N ALA A 399 2.55 -14.97 5.31
CA ALA A 399 3.60 -15.64 4.55
C ALA A 399 4.89 -15.78 5.38
N ASP A 400 5.53 -16.95 5.32
CA ASP A 400 6.82 -17.21 5.97
C ASP A 400 7.97 -17.15 4.97
N VAL A 401 7.71 -17.51 3.71
CA VAL A 401 8.65 -17.37 2.59
C VAL A 401 7.96 -16.68 1.42
N ILE A 402 8.55 -15.58 0.96
CA ILE A 402 8.08 -14.79 -0.16
C ILE A 402 9.04 -14.99 -1.33
N MET A 403 8.54 -15.48 -2.46
CA MET A 403 9.29 -15.58 -3.71
C MET A 403 8.80 -14.51 -4.68
N ILE A 404 9.70 -13.63 -5.10
CA ILE A 404 9.45 -12.65 -6.17
C ILE A 404 10.16 -13.15 -7.43
N ILE A 405 9.43 -13.24 -8.55
CA ILE A 405 10.01 -13.61 -9.85
C ILE A 405 9.50 -12.71 -10.97
N GLY A 406 10.40 -11.99 -11.62
CA GLY A 406 10.05 -11.09 -12.71
C GLY A 406 9.21 -9.89 -12.31
N ALA A 407 9.35 -9.37 -11.08
CA ALA A 407 8.53 -8.27 -10.57
C ALA A 407 9.34 -7.29 -9.74
N ASN A 408 8.99 -5.99 -9.83
CA ASN A 408 9.55 -4.95 -8.98
C ASN A 408 8.47 -4.20 -8.18
N PRO A 409 7.98 -4.77 -7.07
CA PRO A 409 6.83 -4.23 -6.35
C PRO A 409 7.06 -2.83 -5.79
N THR A 410 8.30 -2.45 -5.45
CA THR A 410 8.60 -1.12 -4.86
C THR A 410 8.23 0.03 -5.77
N ASP A 411 8.23 -0.20 -7.09
CA ASP A 411 7.99 0.84 -8.10
C ASP A 411 6.58 0.69 -8.69
N ALA A 412 6.25 -0.55 -9.09
CA ALA A 412 5.02 -0.87 -9.79
C ALA A 412 3.81 -0.95 -8.84
N HIS A 413 3.98 -1.55 -7.67
CA HIS A 413 2.93 -1.81 -6.69
C HIS A 413 3.30 -1.33 -5.27
N PRO A 414 3.63 -0.04 -5.07
CA PRO A 414 4.37 0.38 -3.86
C PRO A 414 3.63 0.10 -2.55
N VAL A 415 2.31 0.21 -2.53
CA VAL A 415 1.50 -0.08 -1.34
C VAL A 415 1.56 -1.56 -0.97
N PHE A 416 1.56 -2.45 -1.97
CA PHE A 416 1.75 -3.87 -1.72
C PHE A 416 3.17 -4.18 -1.25
N ALA A 417 4.18 -3.51 -1.84
CA ALA A 417 5.56 -3.62 -1.39
C ALA A 417 5.75 -3.17 0.07
N SER A 418 5.04 -2.13 0.51
CA SER A 418 5.04 -1.69 1.90
C SER A 418 4.54 -2.77 2.86
N ARG A 419 3.41 -3.43 2.53
CA ARG A 419 2.91 -4.60 3.30
C ARG A 419 3.89 -5.75 3.32
N MET A 420 4.49 -6.07 2.17
CA MET A 420 5.52 -7.10 2.05
C MET A 420 6.74 -6.78 2.92
N LYS A 421 7.25 -5.55 2.87
CA LYS A 421 8.38 -5.10 3.70
C LYS A 421 8.07 -5.19 5.19
N ARG A 422 6.84 -4.87 5.61
CA ARG A 422 6.41 -5.06 7.00
C ARG A 422 6.57 -6.52 7.41
N ARG A 423 6.01 -7.46 6.64
CA ARG A 423 6.12 -8.89 6.94
C ARG A 423 7.58 -9.39 6.95
N LEU A 424 8.42 -8.87 6.05
CA LEU A 424 9.85 -9.21 6.02
C LEU A 424 10.60 -8.72 7.27
N ARG A 425 10.26 -7.54 7.81
CA ARG A 425 10.81 -7.05 9.09
C ARG A 425 10.33 -7.88 10.29
N GLU A 426 9.17 -8.50 10.18
CA GLU A 426 8.62 -9.43 11.19
C GLU A 426 9.23 -10.84 11.11
N GLY A 427 10.12 -11.11 10.14
CA GLY A 427 10.98 -12.29 10.12
C GLY A 427 10.82 -13.23 8.91
N ALA A 428 9.84 -12.96 8.04
CA ALA A 428 9.64 -13.74 6.81
C ALA A 428 10.88 -13.69 5.90
N LYS A 429 11.08 -14.76 5.14
CA LYS A 429 12.23 -14.92 4.24
C LYS A 429 11.88 -14.46 2.82
N LEU A 430 12.88 -13.98 2.10
CA LEU A 430 12.72 -13.47 0.74
C LEU A 430 13.64 -14.20 -0.23
N ILE A 431 13.06 -14.66 -1.33
CA ILE A 431 13.74 -15.18 -2.52
C ILE A 431 13.42 -14.23 -3.67
N VAL A 432 14.43 -13.70 -4.35
CA VAL A 432 14.25 -12.85 -5.53
C VAL A 432 14.88 -13.53 -6.74
N VAL A 433 14.11 -13.67 -7.80
CA VAL A 433 14.48 -14.32 -9.06
C VAL A 433 14.34 -13.30 -10.18
N ASP A 434 15.26 -12.34 -10.19
CA ASP A 434 15.34 -11.27 -11.19
C ASP A 434 16.77 -11.14 -11.72
N PRO A 435 16.96 -10.80 -13.01
CA PRO A 435 18.29 -10.55 -13.57
C PRO A 435 18.91 -9.24 -13.07
N ARG A 436 18.06 -8.30 -12.61
CA ARG A 436 18.44 -6.96 -12.17
C ARG A 436 18.21 -6.84 -10.67
N ARG A 437 19.16 -6.21 -9.98
CA ARG A 437 18.99 -5.85 -8.58
C ARG A 437 17.85 -4.84 -8.42
N ILE A 438 16.87 -5.16 -7.58
CA ILE A 438 15.73 -4.32 -7.24
C ILE A 438 15.80 -3.88 -5.76
N ASP A 439 15.12 -2.80 -5.40
CA ASP A 439 15.28 -2.16 -4.08
C ASP A 439 14.89 -3.06 -2.92
N ILE A 440 13.86 -3.91 -3.08
CA ILE A 440 13.43 -4.82 -2.01
C ILE A 440 14.51 -5.85 -1.64
N ILE A 441 15.51 -6.09 -2.50
CA ILE A 441 16.58 -7.06 -2.21
C ILE A 441 17.32 -6.69 -0.93
N LYS A 442 17.58 -5.39 -0.75
CA LYS A 442 18.22 -4.82 0.43
C LYS A 442 17.57 -3.46 0.68
N SER A 443 16.68 -3.42 1.66
CA SER A 443 16.08 -2.19 2.17
C SER A 443 16.21 -2.14 3.71
N PRO A 444 15.92 -1.01 4.38
CA PRO A 444 16.10 -0.92 5.83
C PRO A 444 15.40 -2.05 6.58
N HIS A 445 16.17 -2.78 7.40
CA HIS A 445 15.72 -3.96 8.15
C HIS A 445 15.14 -5.12 7.30
N VAL A 446 15.42 -5.14 6.01
CA VAL A 446 15.01 -6.21 5.09
C VAL A 446 16.23 -6.71 4.33
N GLN A 447 16.46 -8.03 4.40
CA GLN A 447 17.53 -8.69 3.68
C GLN A 447 17.03 -9.95 2.99
N THR A 448 17.32 -10.04 1.69
CA THR A 448 17.00 -11.22 0.89
C THR A 448 17.81 -12.43 1.35
N SER A 449 17.13 -13.57 1.49
CA SER A 449 17.75 -14.86 1.82
C SER A 449 18.47 -15.45 0.61
N HIS A 450 17.84 -15.40 -0.57
CA HIS A 450 18.44 -15.83 -1.84
C HIS A 450 18.11 -14.87 -2.99
N TYR A 451 19.12 -14.38 -3.68
CA TYR A 451 18.98 -13.61 -4.91
C TYR A 451 19.51 -14.42 -6.09
N LEU A 452 18.61 -15.00 -6.87
CA LEU A 452 18.91 -15.83 -8.02
C LEU A 452 19.01 -14.94 -9.26
N GLN A 453 20.18 -14.33 -9.46
CA GLN A 453 20.44 -13.42 -10.57
C GLN A 453 20.62 -14.16 -11.91
N LEU A 454 19.49 -14.56 -12.50
CA LEU A 454 19.47 -15.32 -13.75
C LEU A 454 19.78 -14.45 -14.98
N LYS A 455 20.08 -15.08 -16.11
CA LYS A 455 20.10 -14.43 -17.43
C LYS A 455 18.68 -14.31 -17.98
N PRO A 456 18.23 -13.13 -18.46
CA PRO A 456 16.89 -12.95 -19.00
C PRO A 456 16.52 -14.01 -20.06
N GLY A 457 15.32 -14.58 -19.95
CA GLY A 457 14.85 -15.67 -20.81
C GLY A 457 15.09 -17.08 -20.27
N THR A 458 15.93 -17.25 -19.24
CA THR A 458 16.20 -18.56 -18.63
C THR A 458 15.27 -18.91 -17.45
N ASN A 459 14.14 -18.20 -17.32
CA ASN A 459 13.20 -18.32 -16.20
C ASN A 459 12.69 -19.76 -16.00
N VAL A 460 12.24 -20.41 -17.09
CA VAL A 460 11.71 -21.78 -17.04
C VAL A 460 12.78 -22.77 -16.55
N ALA A 461 14.03 -22.61 -16.98
CA ALA A 461 15.13 -23.46 -16.56
C ALA A 461 15.40 -23.34 -15.05
N VAL A 462 15.39 -22.12 -14.49
CA VAL A 462 15.55 -21.91 -13.04
C VAL A 462 14.39 -22.52 -12.26
N VAL A 463 13.14 -22.31 -12.68
CA VAL A 463 11.96 -22.89 -12.00
C VAL A 463 11.98 -24.42 -12.07
N THR A 464 12.38 -24.99 -13.20
CA THR A 464 12.53 -26.44 -13.35
C THR A 464 13.66 -26.99 -12.47
N ALA A 465 14.77 -26.26 -12.33
CA ALA A 465 15.86 -26.63 -11.42
C ALA A 465 15.46 -26.55 -9.94
N LEU A 466 14.63 -25.58 -9.54
CA LEU A 466 14.03 -25.55 -8.20
C LEU A 466 13.17 -26.80 -7.96
N ALA A 467 12.30 -27.14 -8.92
CA ALA A 467 11.45 -28.33 -8.85
C ALA A 467 12.26 -29.63 -8.81
N HIS A 468 13.34 -29.73 -9.60
CA HIS A 468 14.27 -30.86 -9.58
C HIS A 468 14.80 -31.11 -8.17
N VAL A 469 15.26 -30.07 -7.48
CA VAL A 469 15.78 -30.19 -6.11
C VAL A 469 14.69 -30.66 -5.16
N ILE A 470 13.50 -30.06 -5.21
CA ILE A 470 12.39 -30.43 -4.33
C ILE A 470 11.98 -31.89 -4.52
N VAL A 471 11.90 -32.36 -5.76
CA VAL A 471 11.55 -33.75 -6.07
C VAL A 471 12.66 -34.72 -5.67
N THR A 472 13.90 -34.45 -6.07
CA THR A 472 15.02 -35.37 -5.84
C THR A 472 15.44 -35.47 -4.37
N GLU A 473 15.16 -34.44 -3.57
CA GLU A 473 15.42 -34.44 -2.13
C GLU A 473 14.21 -34.88 -1.29
N GLY A 474 13.08 -35.25 -1.93
CA GLY A 474 11.89 -35.74 -1.23
C GLY A 474 11.16 -34.67 -0.42
N LEU A 475 11.16 -33.43 -0.89
CA LEU A 475 10.57 -32.26 -0.22
C LEU A 475 9.17 -31.89 -0.75
N VAL A 476 8.55 -32.77 -1.53
CA VAL A 476 7.18 -32.60 -2.03
C VAL A 476 6.18 -32.78 -0.88
N ASP A 477 5.12 -31.96 -0.87
CA ASP A 477 3.96 -32.21 -0.02
C ASP A 477 3.08 -33.30 -0.63
N GLU A 478 3.45 -34.56 -0.38
CA GLU A 478 2.75 -35.74 -0.93
C GLU A 478 1.28 -35.80 -0.48
N ALA A 479 0.96 -35.29 0.71
CA ALA A 479 -0.41 -35.27 1.22
C ALA A 479 -1.29 -34.28 0.44
N PHE A 480 -0.76 -33.09 0.16
CA PHE A 480 -1.45 -32.12 -0.69
C PHE A 480 -1.66 -32.66 -2.11
N VAL A 481 -0.61 -33.24 -2.71
CA VAL A 481 -0.67 -33.79 -4.07
C VAL A 481 -1.72 -34.90 -4.16
N ALA A 482 -1.72 -35.86 -3.22
CA ALA A 482 -2.69 -36.94 -3.21
C ALA A 482 -4.13 -36.45 -3.01
N GLN A 483 -4.32 -35.35 -2.26
CA GLN A 483 -5.66 -34.82 -1.98
C GLN A 483 -6.20 -33.92 -3.10
N ARG A 484 -5.34 -33.14 -3.77
CA ARG A 484 -5.76 -32.01 -4.62
C ARG A 484 -5.22 -32.01 -6.04
N CYS A 485 -4.38 -32.98 -6.40
CA CYS A 485 -3.80 -33.10 -7.73
C CYS A 485 -4.08 -34.47 -8.34
N GLU A 486 -3.90 -34.59 -9.66
CA GLU A 486 -4.04 -35.86 -10.36
C GLU A 486 -2.74 -36.68 -10.33
N GLU A 487 -2.81 -37.92 -9.87
CA GLU A 487 -1.67 -38.81 -9.69
C GLU A 487 -0.87 -39.06 -10.98
N LYS A 488 -1.56 -39.32 -12.10
CA LYS A 488 -0.90 -39.59 -13.39
C LYS A 488 -0.09 -38.37 -13.85
N SER A 489 -0.74 -37.21 -13.90
CA SER A 489 -0.14 -35.95 -14.35
C SER A 489 1.04 -35.54 -13.45
N PHE A 490 0.90 -35.74 -12.14
CA PHE A 490 1.97 -35.52 -11.18
C PHE A 490 3.15 -36.48 -11.40
N THR A 491 2.90 -37.77 -11.61
CA THR A 491 3.95 -38.77 -11.84
C THR A 491 4.76 -38.45 -13.10
N ASP A 492 4.08 -38.15 -14.20
CA ASP A 492 4.72 -37.76 -15.47
C ASP A 492 5.60 -36.50 -15.27
N TRP A 493 5.10 -35.50 -14.55
CA TRP A 493 5.86 -34.28 -14.22
C TRP A 493 7.05 -34.56 -13.31
N ARG A 494 6.87 -35.38 -12.26
CA ARG A 494 7.90 -35.75 -11.28
C ARG A 494 9.08 -36.45 -11.97
N GLU A 495 8.80 -37.43 -12.83
CA GLU A 495 9.83 -38.13 -13.61
C GLU A 495 10.56 -37.19 -14.58
N PHE A 496 9.85 -36.24 -15.19
CA PHE A 496 10.46 -35.24 -16.06
C PHE A 496 11.42 -34.33 -15.28
N VAL A 497 10.98 -33.71 -14.18
CA VAL A 497 11.83 -32.75 -13.44
C VAL A 497 12.99 -33.43 -12.73
N ALA A 498 12.86 -34.71 -12.34
CA ALA A 498 13.92 -35.47 -11.69
C ALA A 498 15.13 -35.81 -12.59
N ARG A 499 15.02 -35.61 -13.92
CA ARG A 499 16.13 -35.86 -14.86
C ARG A 499 17.35 -35.00 -14.53
N GLU A 500 18.54 -35.57 -14.61
CA GLU A 500 19.81 -34.89 -14.33
C GLU A 500 20.03 -33.64 -15.19
N ALA A 501 19.56 -33.64 -16.44
CA ALA A 501 19.62 -32.48 -17.33
C ALA A 501 18.84 -31.25 -16.81
N ASN A 502 17.88 -31.46 -15.90
CA ASN A 502 17.10 -30.41 -15.25
C ASN A 502 17.70 -29.97 -13.90
N SER A 503 18.84 -30.53 -13.50
CA SER A 503 19.50 -30.19 -12.23
C SER A 503 20.05 -28.76 -12.23
N PRO A 504 20.22 -28.14 -11.04
CA PRO A 504 20.95 -26.88 -10.91
C PRO A 504 22.37 -26.95 -11.49
N GLU A 505 23.05 -28.09 -11.35
CA GLU A 505 24.41 -28.30 -11.85
C GLU A 505 24.48 -28.27 -13.37
N ALA A 506 23.51 -28.89 -14.04
CA ALA A 506 23.41 -28.90 -15.50
C ALA A 506 22.99 -27.55 -16.08
N THR A 507 22.18 -26.76 -15.35
CA THR A 507 21.59 -25.52 -15.87
C THR A 507 22.35 -24.25 -15.50
N GLN A 508 23.31 -24.30 -14.55
CA GLN A 508 24.02 -23.11 -14.07
C GLN A 508 24.77 -22.33 -15.17
N ALA A 509 25.32 -23.02 -16.18
CA ALA A 509 26.09 -22.38 -17.25
C ALA A 509 25.19 -21.48 -18.12
N GLU A 510 24.01 -21.98 -18.46
CA GLU A 510 23.02 -21.27 -19.26
C GLU A 510 22.33 -20.18 -18.43
N THR A 511 21.81 -20.55 -17.26
CA THR A 511 21.05 -19.64 -16.38
C THR A 511 21.92 -18.56 -15.75
N GLY A 512 23.22 -18.81 -15.56
CA GLY A 512 24.13 -17.93 -14.83
C GLY A 512 23.95 -17.97 -13.31
N VAL A 513 23.04 -18.80 -12.77
CA VAL A 513 22.78 -18.90 -11.33
C VAL A 513 23.59 -20.06 -10.74
N PRO A 514 24.40 -19.85 -9.69
CA PRO A 514 25.15 -20.93 -9.06
C PRO A 514 24.24 -22.05 -8.54
N ALA A 515 24.59 -23.30 -8.83
CA ALA A 515 23.80 -24.48 -8.45
C ALA A 515 23.49 -24.53 -6.94
N ALA A 516 24.48 -24.21 -6.10
CA ALA A 516 24.32 -24.18 -4.65
C ALA A 516 23.27 -23.16 -4.15
N GLN A 517 23.13 -22.02 -4.86
CA GLN A 517 22.12 -21.02 -4.52
C GLN A 517 20.72 -21.51 -4.89
N VAL A 518 20.56 -22.12 -6.06
CA VAL A 518 19.27 -22.73 -6.48
C VAL A 518 18.85 -23.81 -5.50
N ARG A 519 19.77 -24.71 -5.09
CA ARG A 519 19.48 -25.74 -4.09
C ARG A 519 19.02 -25.14 -2.75
N SER A 520 19.73 -24.13 -2.26
CA SER A 520 19.39 -23.50 -0.98
C SER A 520 18.03 -22.79 -1.04
N ALA A 521 17.74 -22.08 -2.14
CA ALA A 521 16.45 -21.43 -2.35
C ALA A 521 15.29 -22.44 -2.48
N ALA A 522 15.51 -23.56 -3.18
CA ALA A 522 14.51 -24.62 -3.30
C ALA A 522 14.16 -25.24 -1.94
N ARG A 523 15.17 -25.58 -1.14
CA ARG A 523 14.98 -26.10 0.23
C ARG A 523 14.22 -25.12 1.10
N LEU A 524 14.64 -23.84 1.10
CA LEU A 524 13.96 -22.80 1.87
C LEU A 524 12.49 -22.67 1.47
N PHE A 525 12.19 -22.65 0.18
CA PHE A 525 10.80 -22.51 -0.28
C PHE A 525 9.94 -23.74 0.07
N ALA A 526 10.49 -24.94 -0.03
CA ALA A 526 9.75 -26.17 0.26
C ALA A 526 9.53 -26.42 1.77
N THR A 527 10.49 -26.05 2.63
CA THR A 527 10.41 -26.36 4.07
C THR A 527 10.16 -25.14 4.96
N GLY A 528 10.02 -23.95 4.37
CA GLY A 528 10.00 -22.69 5.12
C GLY A 528 8.65 -22.28 5.71
N GLY A 529 7.62 -23.13 5.63
CA GLY A 529 6.26 -22.83 6.11
C GLY A 529 5.36 -22.33 4.99
N ASN A 530 4.64 -21.23 5.21
CA ASN A 530 3.77 -20.64 4.21
C ASN A 530 4.56 -19.94 3.09
N GLY A 531 4.68 -20.60 1.92
CA GLY A 531 5.32 -20.07 0.72
C GLY A 531 4.36 -19.31 -0.19
N ALA A 532 4.65 -18.05 -0.51
CA ALA A 532 3.88 -17.24 -1.45
C ALA A 532 4.73 -16.79 -2.64
N ILE A 533 4.25 -17.02 -3.85
CA ILE A 533 4.89 -16.60 -5.11
C ILE A 533 4.19 -15.34 -5.63
N TYR A 534 4.95 -14.28 -5.83
CA TYR A 534 4.51 -13.05 -6.49
C TYR A 534 5.30 -12.87 -7.78
N TYR A 535 4.61 -12.83 -8.92
CA TYR A 535 5.28 -12.79 -10.22
C TYR A 535 4.71 -11.71 -11.14
N GLY A 536 5.53 -11.26 -12.08
CA GLY A 536 5.20 -10.13 -12.96
C GLY A 536 5.66 -10.34 -14.40
N LEU A 537 6.04 -9.25 -15.02
CA LEU A 537 6.37 -9.14 -16.44
C LEU A 537 7.63 -9.89 -16.85
N GLY A 538 8.59 -10.06 -15.93
CA GLY A 538 9.79 -10.86 -16.19
C GLY A 538 9.49 -12.36 -16.38
N VAL A 539 8.26 -12.78 -16.12
CA VAL A 539 7.75 -14.12 -16.46
C VAL A 539 6.91 -14.07 -17.72
N THR A 540 5.94 -13.15 -17.81
CA THR A 540 4.94 -13.15 -18.88
C THR A 540 5.44 -12.61 -20.21
N GLU A 541 6.26 -11.57 -20.23
CA GLU A 541 6.71 -10.89 -21.48
C GLU A 541 7.89 -11.60 -22.14
N HIS A 542 7.76 -12.91 -22.33
CA HIS A 542 8.78 -13.79 -22.91
C HIS A 542 8.16 -14.76 -23.92
N SER A 543 9.02 -15.32 -24.78
CA SER A 543 8.63 -16.37 -25.75
C SER A 543 8.02 -17.61 -25.09
N GLN A 544 8.28 -17.83 -23.80
CA GLN A 544 7.79 -18.97 -23.01
C GLN A 544 6.96 -18.53 -21.80
N GLY A 545 6.25 -17.39 -21.88
CA GLY A 545 5.52 -16.83 -20.74
C GLY A 545 4.51 -17.79 -20.11
N SER A 546 3.69 -18.46 -20.93
CA SER A 546 2.68 -19.41 -20.43
C SER A 546 3.33 -20.62 -19.77
N THR A 547 4.42 -21.11 -20.37
CA THR A 547 5.21 -22.23 -19.85
C THR A 547 5.80 -21.89 -18.49
N ALA A 548 6.31 -20.68 -18.32
CA ALA A 548 6.87 -20.24 -17.04
C ALA A 548 5.79 -20.10 -15.95
N VAL A 549 4.60 -19.59 -16.30
CA VAL A 549 3.45 -19.55 -15.37
C VAL A 549 3.02 -20.96 -14.95
N ILE A 550 2.94 -21.90 -15.89
CA ILE A 550 2.62 -23.31 -15.60
C ILE A 550 3.69 -23.93 -14.67
N ALA A 551 4.97 -23.66 -14.93
CA ALA A 551 6.05 -24.16 -14.09
C ALA A 551 5.96 -23.63 -12.64
N LEU A 552 5.58 -22.36 -12.46
CA LEU A 552 5.33 -21.77 -11.14
C LEU A 552 4.11 -22.38 -10.45
N ALA A 553 3.02 -22.65 -11.20
CA ALA A 553 1.84 -23.34 -10.68
C ALA A 553 2.18 -24.76 -10.21
N ASN A 554 2.98 -25.50 -10.99
CA ASN A 554 3.45 -26.83 -10.62
C ASN A 554 4.31 -26.80 -9.35
N LEU A 555 5.21 -25.81 -9.23
CA LEU A 555 6.02 -25.61 -8.03
C LEU A 555 5.15 -25.33 -6.79
N ALA A 556 4.14 -24.46 -6.93
CA ALA A 556 3.20 -24.15 -5.85
C ALA A 556 2.37 -25.37 -5.43
N MET A 557 1.88 -26.17 -6.39
CA MET A 557 1.16 -27.42 -6.11
C MET A 557 2.04 -28.48 -5.45
N ALA A 558 3.27 -28.68 -5.95
CA ALA A 558 4.20 -29.67 -5.40
C ALA A 558 4.65 -29.35 -3.97
N THR A 559 4.65 -28.07 -3.59
CA THR A 559 4.99 -27.61 -2.22
C THR A 559 3.75 -27.39 -1.36
N GLY A 560 2.56 -27.73 -1.86
CA GLY A 560 1.29 -27.55 -1.15
C GLY A 560 0.95 -26.10 -0.84
N ASN A 561 1.56 -25.12 -1.52
CA ASN A 561 1.43 -23.69 -1.24
C ASN A 561 0.22 -23.05 -1.96
N LEU A 562 -0.96 -23.67 -1.82
CA LEU A 562 -2.25 -23.19 -2.36
C LEU A 562 -3.41 -23.45 -1.39
N GLY A 563 -4.45 -22.62 -1.45
CA GLY A 563 -5.72 -22.86 -0.76
C GLY A 563 -5.74 -22.53 0.75
N ARG A 564 -4.81 -21.69 1.23
CA ARG A 564 -4.80 -21.11 2.59
C ARG A 564 -4.25 -19.68 2.56
N GLU A 565 -4.51 -18.90 3.60
CA GLU A 565 -3.88 -17.59 3.77
C GLU A 565 -2.37 -17.73 4.00
N GLY A 566 -1.57 -16.78 3.49
CA GLY A 566 -0.11 -16.82 3.55
C GLY A 566 0.57 -17.53 2.39
N VAL A 567 -0.18 -18.21 1.50
CA VAL A 567 0.39 -18.95 0.37
C VAL A 567 -0.35 -18.67 -0.93
N GLY A 568 0.30 -18.88 -2.06
CA GLY A 568 -0.37 -18.87 -3.36
C GLY A 568 0.52 -18.43 -4.49
N LEU A 569 -0.08 -18.38 -5.68
CA LEU A 569 0.51 -17.88 -6.91
C LEU A 569 -0.21 -16.60 -7.33
N ASN A 570 0.50 -15.47 -7.22
CA ASN A 570 -0.09 -14.14 -7.26
C ASN A 570 0.54 -13.30 -8.40
N PRO A 571 -0.13 -13.16 -9.55
CA PRO A 571 0.30 -12.26 -10.61
C PRO A 571 0.12 -10.80 -10.17
N LEU A 572 1.20 -10.02 -10.19
CA LEU A 572 1.20 -8.58 -9.91
C LEU A 572 0.99 -7.81 -11.21
N ARG A 573 -0.27 -7.45 -11.48
CA ARG A 573 -0.72 -6.73 -12.68
C ARG A 573 -0.72 -5.22 -12.51
#